data_AF-A0A7C3KY75-F1
#
_entry.id   AF-A0A7C3KY75-F1
#
_cell.length_a   1.000
_cell.length_b   1.000
_cell.length_c   1.000
_cell.angle_alpha   90.00
_cell.angle_beta   90.00
_cell.angle_gamma   90.00
#
_symmetry.space_group_name_H-M   'P 1'
#
loop_
_entity.id
_entity.type
_entity.pdbx_description
1 polymer ?
#
loop_
_entity_poly.entity_id
_entity_poly.type
_entity_poly.pdbx_seq_one_letter_code
_entity_poly.pdbx_strand_id
1 'polypeptide(L)'
;MSVIPMKATATLVLGTALAAGLAISLTPAKSTAQSQSIISAGDPFAALPATLALTGTVRDFKWRNENGGHPDFELTPSAGFGRYNDMVASELDSDGKPVFLSAGKKVSTEWKDAQGRNRISPKSYISAKQGDTNGAQASTSGGAATSSERFAHWYRYVPGANVSRPLALTLVRNPGTNMYTFSDRSDAFYTSRGGFFPVNGELFGNSPGQSKNFGFTFELSTEFVYNRGAGYTFTFTGDDDVWVFIDGKLVIDLGGIHSAVSQTIELDRRNWLELGRTYALKVFQAERHTTQSNFRIDTNMQLRA
;
A
#
# COMPACT_ATOMS: atom_id res chain seq x y z
N MET A 1 -5.13 -27.19 53.79
CA MET A 1 -4.60 -27.24 55.17
C MET A 1 -3.10 -27.02 55.10
N SER A 2 -2.61 -26.10 55.93
CA SER A 2 -1.21 -25.75 56.26
C SER A 2 -0.28 -26.99 56.31
N VAL A 3 1.03 -26.98 56.05
CA VAL A 3 2.11 -26.18 56.67
C VAL A 3 3.39 -26.26 55.79
N ILE A 4 4.22 -25.21 55.83
CA ILE A 4 5.59 -25.04 55.29
C ILE A 4 6.63 -25.86 56.09
N PRO A 5 7.87 -26.10 55.59
CA PRO A 5 9.00 -25.40 56.24
C PRO A 5 10.13 -24.93 55.29
N MET A 6 10.73 -23.81 55.71
CA MET A 6 11.99 -23.19 55.24
C MET A 6 13.22 -24.08 55.38
N LYS A 7 14.24 -23.85 54.53
CA LYS A 7 15.66 -23.91 54.92
C LYS A 7 16.49 -22.79 54.27
N ALA A 8 17.29 -22.14 55.11
CA ALA A 8 18.42 -21.23 54.82
C ALA A 8 19.60 -22.02 54.18
N THR A 9 20.75 -21.50 53.71
CA THR A 9 21.60 -20.34 54.03
C THR A 9 22.71 -20.32 52.96
N ALA A 10 23.32 -19.18 52.61
CA ALA A 10 24.71 -19.15 52.15
C ALA A 10 25.37 -17.80 52.44
N THR A 11 26.57 -17.90 52.99
CA THR A 11 27.35 -16.94 53.77
C THR A 11 28.17 -15.97 52.92
N LEU A 12 28.23 -14.70 53.32
CA LEU A 12 29.21 -13.71 52.85
C LEU A 12 30.34 -13.60 53.90
N VAL A 13 31.58 -13.91 53.50
CA VAL A 13 32.78 -13.66 54.32
C VAL A 13 33.44 -12.39 53.82
N LEU A 14 33.47 -11.38 54.70
CA LEU A 14 34.17 -10.12 54.51
C LEU A 14 35.49 -10.20 55.28
N GLY A 15 36.61 -9.90 54.62
CA GLY A 15 37.90 -9.80 55.28
C GLY A 15 38.95 -9.17 54.38
N THR A 16 39.25 -7.90 54.60
CA THR A 16 40.53 -7.31 54.19
C THR A 16 40.95 -6.24 55.20
N ALA A 17 42.23 -6.33 55.57
CA ALA A 17 42.91 -5.62 56.63
C ALA A 17 43.25 -4.16 56.30
N LEU A 18 43.45 -3.37 57.36
CA LEU A 18 43.99 -2.01 57.34
C LEU A 18 45.44 -1.98 56.80
N ALA A 19 45.74 -0.97 55.98
CA ALA A 19 47.07 -0.40 55.87
C ALA A 19 46.97 1.13 55.76
N ALA A 20 47.83 1.81 56.51
CA ALA A 20 47.79 3.23 56.80
C ALA A 20 48.44 4.10 55.72
N GLY A 21 47.90 5.31 55.56
CA GLY A 21 48.66 6.57 55.48
C GLY A 21 49.53 6.85 54.25
N LEU A 22 48.99 7.64 53.31
CA LEU A 22 49.71 8.76 52.70
C LEU A 22 48.70 9.76 52.13
N ALA A 23 48.63 10.96 52.72
CA ALA A 23 47.83 12.05 52.19
C ALA A 23 48.58 12.72 51.03
N ILE A 24 48.10 12.53 49.80
CA ILE A 24 48.51 13.30 48.63
C ILE A 24 47.30 14.14 48.22
N SER A 25 47.45 15.47 48.32
CA SER A 25 46.51 16.45 47.82
C SER A 25 46.46 16.40 46.29
N LEU A 26 45.49 15.68 45.74
CA LEU A 26 45.16 15.71 44.32
C LEU A 26 44.23 16.89 44.04
N THR A 27 44.74 17.89 43.31
CA THR A 27 43.92 18.89 42.65
C THR A 27 43.03 18.19 41.60
N PRO A 28 41.75 18.57 41.44
CA PRO A 28 40.94 18.00 40.38
C PRO A 28 41.47 18.49 39.04
N ALA A 29 42.13 17.61 38.30
CA ALA A 29 42.37 17.79 36.88
C ALA A 29 41.01 17.91 36.19
N LYS A 30 40.73 19.07 35.59
CA LYS A 30 39.60 19.25 34.69
C LYS A 30 39.73 18.23 33.57
N SER A 31 38.92 17.17 33.61
CA SER A 31 38.67 16.35 32.45
C SER A 31 37.95 17.24 31.43
N THR A 32 38.69 17.72 30.44
CA THR A 32 38.08 18.19 29.20
C THR A 32 37.43 16.96 28.58
N ALA A 33 36.14 16.78 28.83
CA ALA A 33 35.30 15.97 27.98
C ALA A 33 35.44 16.55 26.57
N GLN A 34 36.27 15.92 25.75
CA GLN A 34 36.19 16.11 24.31
C GLN A 34 34.78 15.65 23.95
N SER A 35 33.89 16.62 23.72
CA SER A 35 32.65 16.37 23.01
C SER A 35 33.06 15.78 21.66
N GLN A 36 33.08 14.46 21.57
CA GLN A 36 32.98 13.79 20.29
C GLN A 36 31.66 14.27 19.71
N SER A 37 31.75 15.27 18.84
CA SER A 37 30.68 15.62 17.93
C SER A 37 30.37 14.34 17.18
N ILE A 38 29.29 13.66 17.57
CA ILE A 38 28.66 12.67 16.72
C ILE A 38 28.28 13.48 15.49
N ILE A 39 29.08 13.35 14.44
CA ILE A 39 28.72 13.84 13.12
C ILE A 39 27.42 13.09 12.85
N SER A 40 26.30 13.80 12.91
CA SER A 40 25.05 13.31 12.34
C SER A 40 25.42 12.92 10.92
N ALA A 41 25.55 11.62 10.65
CA ALA A 41 25.78 11.15 9.30
C ALA A 41 24.64 11.75 8.48
N GLY A 42 24.97 12.65 7.56
CA GLY A 42 23.97 13.32 6.73
C GLY A 42 23.08 12.27 6.07
N ASP A 43 21.86 12.65 5.71
CA ASP A 43 20.90 11.75 5.07
C ASP A 43 21.58 10.99 3.89
N PRO A 44 21.76 9.65 3.98
CA PRO A 44 22.49 8.89 2.96
C PRO A 44 21.76 8.90 1.61
N PHE A 45 20.51 9.35 1.58
CA PHE A 45 19.67 9.46 0.40
C PHE A 45 19.40 10.92 0.01
N ALA A 46 20.20 11.88 0.49
CA ALA A 46 20.03 13.31 0.20
C ALA A 46 20.03 13.66 -1.30
N ALA A 47 20.62 12.82 -2.16
CA ALA A 47 20.57 12.98 -3.62
C ALA A 47 19.20 12.65 -4.24
N LEU A 48 18.33 11.95 -3.53
CA LEU A 48 16.98 11.65 -3.99
C LEU A 48 16.05 12.84 -3.71
N PRO A 49 15.11 13.15 -4.62
CA PRO A 49 14.18 14.25 -4.42
C PRO A 49 13.36 14.05 -3.14
N ALA A 50 13.06 15.13 -2.42
CA ALA A 50 12.27 15.06 -1.19
C ALA A 50 10.81 14.63 -1.46
N THR A 51 10.30 14.89 -2.67
CA THR A 51 8.95 14.53 -3.08
C THR A 51 8.92 14.02 -4.53
N LEU A 52 7.90 13.23 -4.84
CA LEU A 52 7.54 12.83 -6.20
C LEU A 52 6.10 13.28 -6.45
N ALA A 53 5.90 14.18 -7.41
CA ALA A 53 4.57 14.63 -7.82
C ALA A 53 4.11 13.78 -9.01
N LEU A 54 2.98 13.10 -8.84
CA LEU A 54 2.39 12.23 -9.86
C LEU A 54 0.98 12.74 -10.18
N THR A 55 0.58 12.69 -11.45
CA THR A 55 -0.76 13.10 -11.87
C THR A 55 -1.50 11.92 -12.47
N GLY A 56 -2.65 11.60 -11.90
CA GLY A 56 -3.58 10.63 -12.45
C GLY A 56 -4.88 11.28 -12.89
N THR A 57 -5.87 10.46 -13.23
CA THR A 57 -7.23 10.86 -13.58
C THR A 57 -8.20 10.27 -12.58
N VAL A 58 -9.00 11.12 -11.93
CA VAL A 58 -10.16 10.68 -11.15
C VAL A 58 -11.41 10.76 -12.04
N ARG A 59 -12.26 9.73 -12.00
CA ARG A 59 -13.54 9.69 -12.70
C ARG A 59 -14.65 9.44 -11.70
N ASP A 60 -15.71 10.22 -11.79
CA ASP A 60 -16.86 10.17 -10.89
C ASP A 60 -18.06 9.53 -11.58
N PHE A 61 -18.81 8.75 -10.81
CA PHE A 61 -19.90 7.88 -11.22
C PHE A 61 -21.07 8.04 -10.25
N LYS A 62 -22.27 8.05 -10.80
CA LYS A 62 -23.49 7.96 -10.00
C LYS A 62 -23.72 6.53 -9.54
N TRP A 63 -24.31 6.37 -8.36
CA TRP A 63 -24.72 5.08 -7.83
C TRP A 63 -25.80 4.44 -8.68
N ARG A 64 -25.86 3.10 -8.66
CA ARG A 64 -26.76 2.29 -9.49
C ARG A 64 -28.26 2.64 -9.41
N ASN A 65 -28.71 3.26 -8.31
CA ASN A 65 -30.10 3.62 -8.05
C ASN A 65 -30.44 5.05 -8.50
N GLU A 66 -29.47 5.81 -8.98
CA GLU A 66 -29.67 7.15 -9.51
C GLU A 66 -29.97 7.12 -11.02
N ASN A 67 -30.55 8.20 -11.54
CA ASN A 67 -30.73 8.35 -12.98
C ASN A 67 -29.36 8.47 -13.68
N GLY A 68 -29.09 7.54 -14.61
CA GLY A 68 -27.76 7.39 -15.24
C GLY A 68 -26.73 6.68 -14.36
N GLY A 69 -27.17 6.04 -13.27
CA GLY A 69 -26.34 5.28 -12.35
C GLY A 69 -25.56 4.15 -12.99
N HIS A 70 -24.33 3.93 -12.53
CA HIS A 70 -23.51 2.81 -12.98
C HIS A 70 -23.80 1.56 -12.14
N PRO A 71 -24.11 0.40 -12.75
CA PRO A 71 -24.64 -0.76 -12.03
C PRO A 71 -23.65 -1.43 -11.06
N ASP A 72 -22.35 -1.16 -11.21
CA ASP A 72 -21.31 -1.68 -10.32
C ASP A 72 -21.09 -0.82 -9.06
N PHE A 73 -21.61 0.41 -9.01
CA PHE A 73 -21.46 1.33 -7.88
C PHE A 73 -22.64 1.20 -6.92
N GLU A 74 -22.33 0.94 -5.65
CA GLU A 74 -23.25 0.43 -4.62
C GLU A 74 -23.82 -0.96 -4.96
N LEU A 75 -23.01 -1.81 -5.62
CA LEU A 75 -23.34 -3.21 -5.88
C LEU A 75 -23.07 -4.07 -4.64
N THR A 76 -24.01 -4.91 -4.25
CA THR A 76 -23.77 -6.01 -3.31
C THR A 76 -23.33 -7.27 -4.05
N PRO A 77 -22.12 -7.81 -3.83
CA PRO A 77 -21.68 -9.04 -4.47
C PRO A 77 -22.55 -10.23 -4.07
N SER A 78 -22.82 -11.16 -4.99
CA SER A 78 -23.67 -12.33 -4.73
C SER A 78 -23.07 -13.31 -3.72
N ALA A 79 -21.73 -13.36 -3.61
CA ALA A 79 -21.02 -14.10 -2.56
C ALA A 79 -20.71 -13.24 -1.32
N GLY A 80 -21.34 -12.07 -1.20
CA GLY A 80 -21.18 -11.11 -0.09
C GLY A 80 -19.90 -10.27 -0.16
N PHE A 81 -19.80 -9.24 0.68
CA PHE A 81 -18.61 -8.37 0.73
C PHE A 81 -17.32 -9.15 1.05
N GLY A 82 -16.21 -8.70 0.50
CA GLY A 82 -14.87 -9.27 0.70
C GLY A 82 -13.90 -8.96 -0.43
N ARG A 83 -12.68 -9.49 -0.27
CA ARG A 83 -11.62 -9.55 -1.28
C ARG A 83 -12.02 -10.49 -2.42
N TYR A 84 -11.80 -10.08 -3.66
CA TYR A 84 -12.04 -10.84 -4.88
C TYR A 84 -10.84 -10.73 -5.83
N ASN A 85 -10.20 -11.87 -6.10
CA ASN A 85 -9.20 -11.94 -7.16
C ASN A 85 -9.88 -12.23 -8.51
N ASP A 86 -9.11 -12.15 -9.60
CA ASP A 86 -9.52 -12.57 -10.94
C ASP A 86 -10.74 -11.77 -11.47
N MET A 87 -10.94 -10.55 -10.96
CA MET A 87 -11.85 -9.58 -11.57
C MET A 87 -11.27 -9.03 -12.87
N VAL A 88 -9.95 -8.81 -12.90
CA VAL A 88 -9.19 -8.34 -14.06
C VAL A 88 -8.26 -9.41 -14.61
N ALA A 89 -8.00 -9.37 -15.91
CA ALA A 89 -7.03 -10.22 -16.56
C ALA A 89 -5.60 -9.89 -16.09
N SER A 90 -4.69 -10.84 -16.30
CA SER A 90 -3.28 -10.67 -15.94
C SER A 90 -2.56 -9.60 -16.79
N GLU A 91 -3.15 -9.18 -17.91
CA GLU A 91 -2.58 -8.18 -18.81
C GLU A 91 -3.57 -7.05 -19.12
N LEU A 92 -3.03 -5.84 -19.33
CA LEU A 92 -3.79 -4.69 -19.80
C LEU A 92 -4.16 -4.85 -21.29
N ASP A 93 -5.21 -4.15 -21.74
CA ASP A 93 -5.51 -4.01 -23.16
C ASP A 93 -4.58 -3.03 -23.89
N SER A 94 -4.82 -2.82 -25.18
CA SER A 94 -4.05 -1.92 -26.04
C SER A 94 -4.11 -0.45 -25.62
N ASP A 95 -5.14 -0.02 -24.87
CA ASP A 95 -5.23 1.33 -24.30
C ASP A 95 -4.55 1.43 -22.93
N GLY A 96 -3.94 0.32 -22.50
CA GLY A 96 -3.33 0.14 -21.20
C GLY A 96 -4.34 0.26 -20.07
N LYS A 97 -5.53 -0.34 -20.22
CA LYS A 97 -6.60 -0.41 -19.21
C LYS A 97 -6.83 -1.85 -18.72
N PRO A 98 -7.32 -2.05 -17.48
CA PRO A 98 -7.62 -3.38 -16.98
C PRO A 98 -8.73 -4.03 -17.80
N VAL A 99 -8.55 -5.29 -18.16
CA VAL A 99 -9.53 -6.07 -18.92
C VAL A 99 -10.36 -6.89 -17.94
N PHE A 100 -11.68 -6.81 -18.03
CA PHE A 100 -12.57 -7.66 -17.25
C PHE A 100 -12.31 -9.14 -17.54
N LEU A 101 -12.06 -9.93 -16.49
CA LEU A 101 -11.88 -11.37 -16.57
C LEU A 101 -13.13 -12.11 -16.08
N SER A 102 -13.66 -11.70 -14.92
CA SER A 102 -14.83 -12.34 -14.32
C SER A 102 -15.47 -11.44 -13.26
N ALA A 103 -16.61 -11.87 -12.69
CA ALA A 103 -17.20 -11.21 -11.53
C ALA A 103 -16.47 -11.54 -10.20
N GLY A 104 -15.17 -11.85 -10.27
CA GLY A 104 -14.27 -12.07 -9.13
C GLY A 104 -14.47 -13.39 -8.40
N LYS A 105 -13.39 -13.99 -7.90
CA LYS A 105 -13.42 -15.17 -7.01
C LYS A 105 -13.09 -14.74 -5.59
N LYS A 106 -14.01 -15.00 -4.66
CA LYS A 106 -13.89 -14.54 -3.27
C LYS A 106 -12.67 -15.18 -2.60
N VAL A 107 -11.79 -14.35 -2.05
CA VAL A 107 -10.60 -14.79 -1.31
C VAL A 107 -11.02 -15.15 0.12
N SER A 108 -10.62 -16.34 0.58
CA SER A 108 -10.84 -16.79 1.96
C SER A 108 -9.57 -16.74 2.81
N THR A 109 -8.40 -16.79 2.19
CA THR A 109 -7.10 -16.65 2.86
C THR A 109 -6.13 -15.97 1.92
N GLU A 110 -5.44 -14.94 2.40
CA GLU A 110 -4.46 -14.19 1.61
C GLU A 110 -3.17 -15.00 1.39
N TRP A 111 -2.56 -14.85 0.22
CA TRP A 111 -1.21 -15.35 -0.03
C TRP A 111 -0.22 -14.44 0.67
N LYS A 112 0.85 -15.02 1.24
CA LYS A 112 1.86 -14.24 1.95
C LYS A 112 3.27 -14.56 1.46
N ASP A 113 4.14 -13.56 1.54
CA ASP A 113 5.58 -13.79 1.42
C ASP A 113 6.17 -14.36 2.72
N ALA A 114 7.45 -14.71 2.68
CA ALA A 114 8.20 -15.20 3.84
C ALA A 114 8.26 -14.21 5.03
N GLN A 115 7.95 -12.93 4.81
CA GLN A 115 7.87 -11.89 5.85
C GLN A 115 6.44 -11.74 6.39
N GLY A 116 5.48 -12.53 5.91
CA GLY A 116 4.07 -12.49 6.32
C GLY A 116 3.24 -11.38 5.66
N ARG A 117 3.82 -10.59 4.75
CA ARG A 117 3.11 -9.55 4.01
C ARG A 117 2.26 -10.21 2.93
N ASN A 118 1.05 -9.69 2.72
CA ASN A 118 0.21 -10.22 1.64
C ASN A 118 0.85 -9.95 0.28
N ARG A 119 0.69 -10.91 -0.62
CA ARG A 119 1.12 -10.84 -2.01
C ARG A 119 0.01 -11.32 -2.92
N ILE A 120 0.10 -10.98 -4.20
CA ILE A 120 -0.82 -11.50 -5.21
C ILE A 120 -0.76 -13.04 -5.27
N SER A 121 -1.89 -13.64 -5.65
CA SER A 121 -1.98 -15.06 -5.98
C SER A 121 -0.96 -15.46 -7.07
N PRO A 122 -0.61 -16.76 -7.21
CA PRO A 122 0.40 -17.21 -8.15
C PRO A 122 0.14 -16.76 -9.59
N LYS A 123 1.15 -16.16 -10.21
CA LYS A 123 1.17 -15.81 -11.63
C LYS A 123 2.46 -16.40 -12.23
N SER A 124 2.41 -16.92 -13.46
CA SER A 124 3.56 -17.55 -14.13
C SER A 124 4.80 -16.66 -14.23
N TYR A 125 4.60 -15.35 -14.18
CA TYR A 125 5.63 -14.33 -14.29
C TYR A 125 6.15 -13.80 -12.93
N ILE A 126 5.57 -14.23 -11.79
CA ILE A 126 6.02 -13.89 -10.42
C ILE A 126 6.54 -15.16 -9.77
N SER A 127 7.85 -15.23 -9.58
CA SER A 127 8.47 -16.34 -8.87
C SER A 127 8.04 -16.36 -7.40
N ALA A 128 7.58 -17.54 -6.94
CA ALA A 128 7.51 -17.84 -5.53
C ALA A 128 8.93 -17.93 -4.95
N LYS A 129 9.08 -17.59 -3.67
CA LYS A 129 10.31 -17.75 -2.90
C LYS A 129 10.08 -18.75 -1.77
N GLN A 130 11.17 -19.32 -1.25
CA GLN A 130 11.12 -20.14 -0.04
C GLN A 130 10.51 -19.34 1.12
N GLY A 131 9.59 -19.96 1.87
CA GLY A 131 8.88 -19.34 2.99
C GLY A 131 7.57 -18.64 2.61
N ASP A 132 7.26 -18.48 1.32
CA ASP A 132 5.94 -18.01 0.89
C ASP A 132 4.85 -19.01 1.31
N THR A 133 3.66 -18.50 1.67
CA THR A 133 2.50 -19.32 2.00
C THR A 133 1.36 -19.11 1.01
N ASN A 134 0.67 -20.21 0.70
CA ASN A 134 -0.48 -20.18 -0.19
C ASN A 134 -1.71 -19.62 0.54
N GLY A 135 -2.44 -18.77 -0.17
CA GLY A 135 -3.81 -18.41 0.14
C GLY A 135 -4.81 -19.35 -0.52
N ALA A 136 -6.09 -18.98 -0.41
CA ALA A 136 -7.21 -19.72 -0.96
C ALA A 136 -8.30 -18.76 -1.45
N GLN A 137 -8.99 -19.16 -2.51
CA GLN A 137 -10.13 -18.44 -3.07
C GLN A 137 -11.19 -19.42 -3.57
N ALA A 138 -12.42 -18.93 -3.77
CA ALA A 138 -13.52 -19.70 -4.35
C ALA A 138 -13.19 -20.19 -5.77
N SER A 139 -13.79 -21.31 -6.18
CA SER A 139 -13.67 -21.84 -7.54
C SER A 139 -14.61 -21.14 -8.53
N THR A 140 -15.70 -20.55 -8.05
CA THR A 140 -16.73 -19.85 -8.84
C THR A 140 -16.68 -18.34 -8.64
N SER A 141 -17.20 -17.59 -9.60
CA SER A 141 -17.34 -16.14 -9.47
C SER A 141 -18.39 -15.77 -8.42
N GLY A 142 -18.19 -14.65 -7.71
CA GLY A 142 -19.03 -14.21 -6.60
C GLY A 142 -19.72 -12.85 -6.80
N GLY A 143 -19.89 -12.43 -8.05
CA GLY A 143 -20.76 -11.30 -8.40
C GLY A 143 -20.21 -9.92 -8.01
N ALA A 144 -18.90 -9.76 -7.89
CA ALA A 144 -18.27 -8.51 -7.49
C ALA A 144 -18.34 -7.41 -8.56
N ALA A 145 -18.68 -7.74 -9.81
CA ALA A 145 -18.98 -6.79 -10.88
C ALA A 145 -20.03 -7.41 -11.81
N THR A 146 -20.74 -6.57 -12.58
CA THR A 146 -21.92 -6.99 -13.34
C THR A 146 -21.61 -7.57 -14.72
N SER A 147 -20.74 -6.93 -15.50
CA SER A 147 -20.43 -7.34 -16.87
C SER A 147 -19.14 -6.72 -17.39
N SER A 148 -18.58 -7.29 -18.45
CA SER A 148 -17.42 -6.74 -19.15
C SER A 148 -17.67 -5.35 -19.74
N GLU A 149 -18.84 -5.13 -20.33
CA GLU A 149 -19.24 -3.84 -20.90
C GLU A 149 -19.24 -2.73 -19.85
N ARG A 150 -19.85 -2.99 -18.69
CA ARG A 150 -19.93 -2.01 -17.60
C ARG A 150 -18.56 -1.80 -16.94
N PHE A 151 -17.80 -2.86 -16.75
CA PHE A 151 -16.44 -2.74 -16.23
C PHE A 151 -15.54 -1.86 -17.12
N ALA A 152 -15.70 -1.93 -18.45
CA ALA A 152 -14.92 -1.10 -19.37
C ALA A 152 -15.11 0.41 -19.15
N HIS A 153 -16.23 0.85 -18.58
CA HIS A 153 -16.49 2.25 -18.27
C HIS A 153 -15.64 2.78 -17.11
N TRP A 154 -15.16 1.92 -16.21
CA TRP A 154 -14.47 2.34 -14.98
C TRP A 154 -13.27 3.25 -15.27
N TYR A 155 -12.49 2.92 -16.29
CA TYR A 155 -11.26 3.65 -16.63
C TYR A 155 -11.29 4.27 -18.03
N ARG A 156 -12.48 4.45 -18.60
CA ARG A 156 -12.68 5.11 -19.89
C ARG A 156 -13.73 6.20 -19.76
N TYR A 157 -13.54 7.29 -20.50
CA TYR A 157 -14.57 8.31 -20.57
C TYR A 157 -15.77 7.77 -21.35
N VAL A 158 -16.96 7.85 -20.76
CA VAL A 158 -18.21 7.44 -21.40
C VAL A 158 -19.24 8.54 -21.15
N PRO A 159 -19.68 9.26 -22.21
CA PRO A 159 -20.65 10.34 -22.08
C PRO A 159 -21.89 9.92 -21.29
N GLY A 160 -22.23 10.70 -20.27
CA GLY A 160 -23.39 10.46 -19.40
C GLY A 160 -23.17 9.41 -18.30
N ALA A 161 -22.16 8.54 -18.42
CA ALA A 161 -21.86 7.54 -17.39
C ALA A 161 -20.81 8.04 -16.38
N ASN A 162 -19.84 8.84 -16.81
CA ASN A 162 -18.85 9.45 -15.93
C ASN A 162 -18.41 10.85 -16.36
N VAL A 163 -17.83 11.58 -15.42
CA VAL A 163 -17.07 12.82 -15.65
C VAL A 163 -15.72 12.71 -14.95
N SER A 164 -14.71 13.43 -15.41
CA SER A 164 -13.33 13.24 -14.91
C SER A 164 -12.56 14.53 -14.75
N ARG A 165 -11.55 14.52 -13.89
CA ARG A 165 -10.53 15.56 -13.82
C ARG A 165 -9.15 15.00 -13.48
N PRO A 166 -8.06 15.72 -13.76
CA PRO A 166 -6.75 15.39 -13.23
C PRO A 166 -6.75 15.40 -11.70
N LEU A 167 -5.95 14.53 -11.10
CA LEU A 167 -5.70 14.46 -9.66
C LEU A 167 -4.20 14.30 -9.41
N ALA A 168 -3.61 15.26 -8.71
CA ALA A 168 -2.22 15.19 -8.28
C ALA A 168 -2.08 14.44 -6.96
N LEU A 169 -1.06 13.60 -6.86
CA LEU A 169 -0.60 12.94 -5.64
C LEU A 169 0.87 13.31 -5.41
N THR A 170 1.21 13.66 -4.17
CA THR A 170 2.59 13.94 -3.78
C THR A 170 3.05 12.86 -2.83
N LEU A 171 3.98 12.01 -3.27
CA LEU A 171 4.68 11.09 -2.39
C LEU A 171 5.84 11.82 -1.73
N VAL A 172 6.02 11.65 -0.43
CA VAL A 172 7.08 12.29 0.36
C VAL A 172 8.12 11.24 0.75
N ARG A 173 9.41 11.57 0.58
CA ARG A 173 10.50 10.69 1.02
C ARG A 173 10.59 10.69 2.55
N ASN A 174 10.60 9.51 3.14
CA ASN A 174 10.81 9.31 4.57
C ASN A 174 12.27 9.65 4.92
N PRO A 175 12.52 10.61 5.84
CA PRO A 175 13.87 11.08 6.15
C PRO A 175 14.85 9.96 6.51
N GLY A 176 16.07 10.03 5.97
CA GLY A 176 17.11 9.01 6.21
C GLY A 176 16.90 7.70 5.45
N THR A 177 15.90 7.61 4.57
CA THR A 177 15.59 6.43 3.77
C THR A 177 15.38 6.78 2.28
N ASN A 178 15.30 5.76 1.43
CA ASN A 178 14.82 5.86 0.04
C ASN A 178 13.32 5.54 -0.11
N MET A 179 12.57 5.39 0.99
CA MET A 179 11.14 5.10 0.94
C MET A 179 10.35 6.37 0.69
N TYR A 180 9.49 6.34 -0.32
CA TYR A 180 8.48 7.35 -0.62
C TYR A 180 7.11 6.86 -0.17
N THR A 181 6.37 7.71 0.52
CA THR A 181 5.02 7.41 1.00
C THR A 181 4.04 8.50 0.54
N PHE A 182 2.92 8.08 -0.05
CA PHE A 182 1.68 8.84 -0.04
C PHE A 182 0.70 8.11 0.88
N SER A 183 -0.02 8.84 1.72
CA SER A 183 -1.02 8.27 2.63
C SER A 183 -2.11 9.29 2.90
N ASP A 184 -3.37 8.92 2.62
CA ASP A 184 -4.55 9.74 2.91
C ASP A 184 -4.65 10.15 4.38
N ARG A 185 -4.05 9.35 5.28
CA ARG A 185 -4.03 9.57 6.74
C ARG A 185 -3.01 10.60 7.22
N SER A 186 -2.03 10.97 6.39
CA SER A 186 -0.99 11.94 6.73
C SER A 186 -0.95 13.14 5.79
N ASP A 187 -1.58 13.03 4.62
CA ASP A 187 -1.80 14.16 3.73
C ASP A 187 -2.85 15.10 4.32
N ALA A 188 -2.54 16.39 4.43
CA ALA A 188 -3.41 17.37 5.08
C ALA A 188 -4.76 17.55 4.38
N PHE A 189 -4.79 17.47 3.04
CA PHE A 189 -6.02 17.61 2.27
C PHE A 189 -6.95 16.43 2.55
N TYR A 190 -6.45 15.20 2.47
CA TYR A 190 -7.27 14.00 2.69
C TYR A 190 -7.61 13.76 4.16
N THR A 191 -6.69 14.09 5.08
CA THR A 191 -6.96 14.05 6.53
C THR A 191 -8.14 14.95 6.89
N SER A 192 -8.20 16.17 6.34
CA SER A 192 -9.32 17.10 6.56
C SER A 192 -10.66 16.57 6.02
N ARG A 193 -10.61 15.64 5.06
CA ARG A 193 -11.79 15.01 4.46
C ARG A 193 -12.16 13.68 5.13
N GLY A 194 -11.33 13.17 6.04
CA GLY A 194 -11.58 11.92 6.76
C GLY A 194 -11.26 10.65 5.96
N GLY A 195 -10.49 10.75 4.88
CA GLY A 195 -10.15 9.64 3.99
C GLY A 195 -9.83 10.12 2.57
N PHE A 196 -9.57 9.17 1.67
CA PHE A 196 -9.25 9.45 0.27
C PHE A 196 -10.50 9.84 -0.54
N PHE A 197 -11.02 11.05 -0.33
CA PHE A 197 -12.19 11.57 -1.04
C PHE A 197 -11.80 12.71 -2.00
N PRO A 198 -11.12 12.41 -3.12
CA PRO A 198 -10.52 13.42 -3.99
C PRO A 198 -11.55 14.36 -4.61
N VAL A 199 -12.78 13.89 -4.85
CA VAL A 199 -13.87 14.64 -5.52
C VAL A 199 -15.07 14.87 -4.60
N ASN A 200 -14.87 14.87 -3.28
CA ASN A 200 -15.94 15.10 -2.30
C ASN A 200 -16.68 16.42 -2.55
N GLY A 201 -17.99 16.37 -2.79
CA GLY A 201 -18.81 17.54 -3.10
C GLY A 201 -18.53 18.19 -4.46
N GLU A 202 -17.74 17.54 -5.32
CA GLU A 202 -17.37 18.00 -6.66
C GLU A 202 -17.97 17.05 -7.71
N LEU A 203 -17.84 17.41 -9.00
CA LEU A 203 -18.30 16.59 -10.12
C LEU A 203 -19.81 16.26 -10.03
N PHE A 204 -20.22 15.00 -9.93
CA PHE A 204 -21.63 14.64 -9.72
C PHE A 204 -22.10 14.82 -8.27
N GLY A 205 -21.21 15.16 -7.35
CA GLY A 205 -21.52 15.47 -5.96
C GLY A 205 -21.17 14.31 -5.02
N ASN A 206 -21.83 14.28 -3.86
CA ASN A 206 -21.68 13.19 -2.91
C ASN A 206 -22.68 12.07 -3.21
N SER A 207 -22.36 10.86 -2.77
CA SER A 207 -23.23 9.70 -2.93
C SER A 207 -24.57 9.88 -2.22
N PRO A 208 -25.68 9.34 -2.76
CA PRO A 208 -27.01 9.46 -2.15
C PRO A 208 -27.05 9.07 -0.68
N GLY A 209 -27.54 9.98 0.16
CA GLY A 209 -27.65 9.76 1.62
C GLY A 209 -26.33 9.80 2.38
N GLN A 210 -25.22 10.12 1.72
CA GLN A 210 -23.89 10.21 2.32
C GLN A 210 -23.39 11.65 2.36
N SER A 211 -22.52 11.95 3.34
CA SER A 211 -21.76 13.21 3.37
C SER A 211 -20.50 13.18 2.50
N LYS A 212 -20.23 12.03 1.86
CA LYS A 212 -19.05 11.76 1.06
C LYS A 212 -19.38 11.18 -0.31
N ASN A 213 -18.44 11.30 -1.24
CA ASN A 213 -18.49 10.64 -2.54
C ASN A 213 -17.82 9.25 -2.45
N PHE A 214 -18.59 8.18 -2.65
CA PHE A 214 -18.17 6.78 -2.73
C PHE A 214 -18.44 6.20 -4.13
N GLY A 215 -18.26 7.03 -5.15
CA GLY A 215 -18.68 6.78 -6.51
C GLY A 215 -17.59 7.10 -7.52
N PHE A 216 -16.34 6.73 -7.29
CA PHE A 216 -15.25 7.17 -8.17
C PHE A 216 -14.24 6.09 -8.50
N THR A 217 -13.45 6.34 -9.54
CA THR A 217 -12.24 5.59 -9.84
C THR A 217 -11.05 6.51 -9.93
N PHE A 218 -9.86 5.98 -9.69
CA PHE A 218 -8.61 6.68 -9.90
C PHE A 218 -7.66 5.84 -10.76
N GLU A 219 -7.09 6.45 -11.78
CA GLU A 219 -6.08 5.88 -12.65
C GLU A 219 -4.80 6.71 -12.54
N LEU A 220 -3.69 6.07 -12.19
CA LEU A 220 -2.36 6.66 -12.19
C LEU A 220 -1.45 5.90 -13.15
N SER A 221 -0.69 6.62 -13.97
CA SER A 221 0.37 6.07 -14.82
C SER A 221 1.66 6.83 -14.53
N THR A 222 2.75 6.09 -14.32
CA THR A 222 4.09 6.62 -14.05
C THR A 222 5.13 5.63 -14.59
N GLU A 223 6.39 6.01 -14.59
CA GLU A 223 7.48 5.16 -15.04
C GLU A 223 8.60 5.07 -14.01
N PHE A 224 9.40 4.01 -14.10
CA PHE A 224 10.62 3.87 -13.30
C PHE A 224 11.68 3.11 -14.10
N VAL A 225 12.96 3.29 -13.74
CA VAL A 225 14.05 2.49 -14.29
C VAL A 225 14.31 1.30 -13.35
N TYR A 226 14.29 0.08 -13.89
CA TYR A 226 14.55 -1.11 -13.10
C TYR A 226 16.05 -1.35 -12.91
N ASN A 227 16.46 -1.47 -11.65
CA ASN A 227 17.83 -1.84 -11.26
C ASN A 227 17.77 -3.17 -10.51
N ARG A 228 18.16 -4.26 -11.19
CA ARG A 228 18.11 -5.61 -10.63
C ARG A 228 18.94 -5.70 -9.34
N GLY A 229 18.35 -6.29 -8.29
CA GLY A 229 19.02 -6.45 -7.00
C GLY A 229 19.01 -5.18 -6.13
N ALA A 230 18.38 -4.09 -6.57
CA ALA A 230 18.19 -2.89 -5.75
C ALA A 230 17.15 -3.10 -4.62
N GLY A 231 16.50 -4.26 -4.55
CA GLY A 231 15.49 -4.56 -3.54
C GLY A 231 14.24 -3.69 -3.69
N TYR A 232 13.83 -3.40 -4.93
CA TYR A 232 12.66 -2.56 -5.17
C TYR A 232 11.38 -3.23 -4.69
N THR A 233 10.57 -2.44 -4.00
CA THR A 233 9.26 -2.82 -3.46
C THR A 233 8.23 -1.77 -3.77
N PHE A 234 7.00 -2.23 -4.02
CA PHE A 234 5.82 -1.39 -4.10
C PHE A 234 4.74 -2.03 -3.24
N THR A 235 4.20 -1.25 -2.31
CA THR A 235 3.07 -1.66 -1.47
C THR A 235 1.92 -0.71 -1.71
N PHE A 236 0.74 -1.28 -1.92
CA PHE A 236 -0.51 -0.53 -1.89
C PHE A 236 -1.30 -0.95 -0.65
N THR A 237 -1.98 0.01 -0.02
CA THR A 237 -3.01 -0.24 1.01
C THR A 237 -4.24 0.60 0.71
N GLY A 238 -5.40 -0.05 0.67
CA GLY A 238 -6.67 0.65 0.49
C GLY A 238 -7.85 -0.28 0.21
N ASP A 239 -8.95 0.35 -0.17
CA ASP A 239 -10.26 -0.19 -0.50
C ASP A 239 -10.89 0.67 -1.63
N ASP A 240 -11.96 0.25 -2.30
CA ASP A 240 -12.48 -1.11 -2.42
C ASP A 240 -11.60 -1.94 -3.37
N ASP A 241 -11.65 -1.64 -4.67
CA ASP A 241 -10.95 -2.37 -5.71
C ASP A 241 -9.63 -1.68 -6.06
N VAL A 242 -8.51 -2.42 -6.05
CA VAL A 242 -7.22 -1.89 -6.51
C VAL A 242 -6.44 -2.90 -7.35
N TRP A 243 -5.88 -2.44 -8.46
CA TRP A 243 -4.97 -3.22 -9.30
C TRP A 243 -3.73 -2.42 -9.64
N VAL A 244 -2.56 -3.06 -9.54
CA VAL A 244 -1.29 -2.47 -9.97
C VAL A 244 -0.70 -3.33 -11.07
N PHE A 245 -0.25 -2.67 -12.14
CA PHE A 245 0.40 -3.30 -13.28
C PHE A 245 1.80 -2.73 -13.44
N ILE A 246 2.75 -3.60 -13.78
CA ILE A 246 4.09 -3.20 -14.22
C ILE A 246 4.27 -3.77 -15.63
N ASP A 247 4.56 -2.90 -16.59
CA ASP A 247 4.77 -3.28 -17.99
C ASP A 247 3.59 -4.12 -18.54
N GLY A 248 2.38 -3.63 -18.26
CA GLY A 248 1.15 -4.29 -18.66
C GLY A 248 0.80 -5.54 -17.87
N LYS A 249 1.62 -6.04 -16.94
CA LYS A 249 1.37 -7.27 -16.16
C LYS A 249 0.90 -7.00 -14.74
N LEU A 250 -0.19 -7.64 -14.34
CA LEU A 250 -0.78 -7.50 -13.00
C LEU A 250 0.19 -7.99 -11.91
N VAL A 251 0.46 -7.14 -10.92
CA VAL A 251 1.40 -7.40 -9.82
C VAL A 251 0.81 -7.27 -8.42
N ILE A 252 -0.31 -6.53 -8.28
CA ILE A 252 -1.15 -6.44 -7.09
C ILE A 252 -2.58 -6.63 -7.56
N ASP A 253 -3.31 -7.55 -6.92
CA ASP A 253 -4.73 -7.78 -7.18
C ASP A 253 -5.47 -7.65 -5.86
N LEU A 254 -6.04 -6.47 -5.70
CA LEU A 254 -6.88 -6.07 -4.58
C LEU A 254 -8.32 -5.76 -5.04
N GLY A 255 -8.90 -6.53 -5.98
CA GLY A 255 -10.31 -6.36 -6.37
C GLY A 255 -11.34 -6.78 -5.30
N GLY A 256 -12.57 -6.28 -5.36
CA GLY A 256 -13.64 -6.57 -4.40
C GLY A 256 -14.02 -5.39 -3.50
N ILE A 257 -15.04 -5.60 -2.67
CA ILE A 257 -15.55 -4.58 -1.73
C ILE A 257 -15.22 -5.04 -0.32
N HIS A 258 -14.24 -4.39 0.31
CA HIS A 258 -13.66 -4.82 1.58
C HIS A 258 -13.04 -3.62 2.32
N SER A 259 -12.84 -3.73 3.63
CA SER A 259 -12.01 -2.76 4.36
C SER A 259 -10.57 -2.75 3.85
N ALA A 260 -9.84 -1.66 4.03
CA ALA A 260 -8.45 -1.53 3.63
C ALA A 260 -7.59 -2.79 3.85
N VAL A 261 -6.99 -3.29 2.77
CA VAL A 261 -6.02 -4.40 2.78
C VAL A 261 -4.74 -3.95 2.09
N SER A 262 -3.59 -4.42 2.60
CA SER A 262 -2.29 -4.19 1.98
C SER A 262 -1.88 -5.37 1.11
N GLN A 263 -1.19 -5.11 -0.01
CA GLN A 263 -0.42 -6.11 -0.77
C GLN A 263 0.91 -5.49 -1.22
N THR A 264 1.96 -6.31 -1.22
CA THR A 264 3.32 -5.90 -1.61
C THR A 264 3.83 -6.74 -2.78
N ILE A 265 4.51 -6.08 -3.72
CA ILE A 265 5.36 -6.73 -4.72
C ILE A 265 6.82 -6.37 -4.48
N GLU A 266 7.69 -7.38 -4.45
CA GLU A 266 9.14 -7.23 -4.59
C GLU A 266 9.52 -7.46 -6.06
N LEU A 267 10.20 -6.49 -6.68
CA LEU A 267 10.49 -6.55 -8.11
C LEU A 267 11.53 -7.61 -8.47
N ASP A 268 12.36 -8.07 -7.52
CA ASP A 268 13.29 -9.18 -7.77
C ASP A 268 12.59 -10.56 -7.87
N ARG A 269 11.26 -10.62 -7.70
CA ARG A 269 10.45 -11.82 -8.01
C ARG A 269 10.06 -11.91 -9.48
N ARG A 270 10.49 -10.97 -10.31
CA ARG A 270 10.00 -10.77 -11.67
C ARG A 270 11.01 -11.26 -12.71
N ASN A 271 10.54 -12.04 -13.69
CA ASN A 271 11.41 -12.69 -14.68
C ASN A 271 11.47 -11.98 -16.04
N TRP A 272 10.63 -10.98 -16.33
CA TRP A 272 10.65 -10.21 -17.59
C TRP A 272 11.26 -8.81 -17.44
N LEU A 273 11.64 -8.41 -16.22
CA LEU A 273 12.31 -7.13 -15.99
C LEU A 273 13.83 -7.23 -16.25
N GLU A 274 14.32 -6.36 -17.12
CA GLU A 274 15.70 -6.25 -17.55
C GLU A 274 16.37 -5.03 -16.91
N LEU A 275 17.64 -5.18 -16.54
CA LEU A 275 18.45 -4.13 -15.92
C LEU A 275 18.53 -2.89 -16.81
N GLY A 276 18.31 -1.71 -16.23
CA GLY A 276 18.48 -0.42 -16.89
C GLY A 276 17.34 -0.03 -17.83
N ARG A 277 16.31 -0.88 -18.00
CA ARG A 277 15.12 -0.55 -18.80
C ARG A 277 14.14 0.29 -18.01
N THR A 278 13.43 1.16 -18.71
CA THR A 278 12.28 1.90 -18.20
C THR A 278 11.02 1.07 -18.35
N TYR A 279 10.20 1.01 -17.30
CA TYR A 279 8.93 0.30 -17.29
C TYR A 279 7.80 1.20 -16.79
N ALA A 280 6.62 1.05 -17.39
CA ALA A 280 5.41 1.67 -16.90
C ALA A 280 4.94 0.97 -15.62
N LEU A 281 4.51 1.77 -14.63
CA LEU A 281 3.72 1.34 -13.48
C LEU A 281 2.36 2.03 -13.56
N LYS A 282 1.28 1.24 -13.50
CA LYS A 282 -0.09 1.77 -13.47
C LYS A 282 -0.82 1.30 -12.24
N VAL A 283 -1.54 2.21 -11.59
CA VAL A 283 -2.44 1.93 -10.46
C VAL A 283 -3.86 2.26 -10.89
N PHE A 284 -4.77 1.34 -10.64
CA PHE A 284 -6.19 1.48 -10.90
C PHE A 284 -6.92 1.23 -9.59
N GLN A 285 -7.72 2.20 -9.14
CA GLN A 285 -8.55 2.08 -7.94
C GLN A 285 -10.01 2.37 -8.29
N ALA A 286 -10.95 1.73 -7.61
CA ALA A 286 -12.36 2.11 -7.61
C ALA A 286 -12.90 2.14 -6.19
N GLU A 287 -13.47 3.27 -5.80
CA GLU A 287 -14.28 3.45 -4.59
C GLU A 287 -15.74 3.36 -4.99
N ARG A 288 -16.45 2.36 -4.47
CA ARG A 288 -17.79 2.09 -4.97
C ARG A 288 -18.75 1.56 -3.92
N HIS A 289 -18.34 1.54 -2.66
CA HIS A 289 -19.18 1.23 -1.53
C HIS A 289 -18.80 2.05 -0.30
N THR A 290 -19.72 2.13 0.66
CA THR A 290 -19.47 2.80 1.94
C THR A 290 -18.72 1.89 2.92
N THR A 291 -18.09 2.36 3.99
CA THR A 291 -18.19 3.69 4.65
C THR A 291 -16.86 4.42 4.80
N GLN A 292 -15.76 3.83 4.33
CA GLN A 292 -14.42 4.43 4.38
C GLN A 292 -13.81 4.42 2.98
N SER A 293 -12.81 5.27 2.77
CA SER A 293 -12.01 5.29 1.55
C SER A 293 -10.55 5.51 1.94
N ASN A 294 -9.68 4.58 1.54
CA ASN A 294 -8.28 4.54 1.93
C ASN A 294 -7.34 4.39 0.74
N PHE A 295 -6.24 5.14 0.77
CA PHE A 295 -5.27 5.13 -0.31
C PHE A 295 -3.89 5.43 0.23
N ARG A 296 -3.03 4.43 0.21
CA ARG A 296 -1.63 4.55 0.59
C ARG A 296 -0.73 3.79 -0.37
N ILE A 297 0.35 4.44 -0.76
CA ILE A 297 1.45 3.88 -1.55
C ILE A 297 2.72 4.02 -0.72
N ASP A 298 3.47 2.93 -0.58
CA ASP A 298 4.83 2.93 -0.07
C ASP A 298 5.76 2.27 -1.10
N THR A 299 6.83 2.96 -1.49
CA THR A 299 7.79 2.40 -2.46
C THR A 299 9.18 2.99 -2.30
N ASN A 300 10.21 2.20 -2.56
CA ASN A 300 11.59 2.70 -2.74
C ASN A 300 11.98 2.84 -4.23
N MET A 301 11.01 2.73 -5.13
CA MET A 301 11.21 2.95 -6.56
C MET A 301 11.27 4.45 -6.84
N GLN A 302 12.17 4.85 -7.73
CA GLN A 302 12.25 6.22 -8.22
C GLN A 302 11.22 6.41 -9.35
N LEU A 303 9.98 6.71 -8.96
CA LEU A 303 8.89 6.99 -9.89
C LEU A 303 9.10 8.34 -10.58
N ARG A 304 8.71 8.44 -11.84
CA ARG A 304 8.88 9.62 -12.69
C ARG A 304 7.53 10.08 -13.24
N ALA A 305 7.31 11.39 -13.19
CA ALA A 305 6.16 12.04 -13.84
C ALA A 305 6.25 11.92 -15.36
#